data_AF-Q5BZZ1-F1
#
_entry.id   AF-Q5BZZ1-F1
#
_cell.length_a   1.000
_cell.length_b   1.000
_cell.length_c   1.000
_cell.angle_alpha   90.00
_cell.angle_beta   90.00
_cell.angle_gamma   90.00
#
_symmetry.space_group_name_H-M   'P 1'
#
loop_
_entity.id
_entity.type
_entity.pdbx_description
1 polymer ?
#
loop_
_entity_poly.entity_id
_entity_poly.type
_entity_poly.pdbx_seq_one_letter_code
_entity_poly.pdbx_strand_id
1 'polypeptide(L)'
;GNQSVELLSENYINRSTLDPKKAYVQVTYVEPYKETKDSNKKPLTSYAKHHDIHQFMFETPFLRQPGLSTEACLLASGPKRSDDLTIQWKRRTILTTEATFPHIRRRLEIIQVTETDFTPIDSAVDAIQCKNQELMSHVLTLRNNLAAFNHSGDSTGNGLNLTANTSSNLSATVTMTTTSNNNNSNSNANNVKVSINQIPLLMDMQLQGALLPTVNAGPMAYAQAFLKVENQSQYPASKV
;
A
#
# COMPACT_ATOMS: atom_id res chain seq x y z
N GLY A 1 -7.75 20.80 33.17
CA GLY A 1 -7.22 21.98 32.44
C GLY A 1 -5.98 21.58 31.67
N ASN A 2 -5.75 22.15 30.48
CA ASN A 2 -4.91 21.69 29.35
C ASN A 2 -3.57 20.93 29.59
N GLN A 3 -2.98 20.95 30.79
CA GLN A 3 -1.79 20.15 31.14
C GLN A 3 -2.11 18.74 31.69
N SER A 4 -3.39 18.38 31.78
CA SER A 4 -3.88 17.12 32.34
C SER A 4 -4.25 16.06 31.30
N VAL A 5 -4.18 16.38 30.01
CA VAL A 5 -4.50 15.45 28.93
C VAL A 5 -3.32 15.37 27.97
N GLU A 6 -2.85 14.16 27.67
CA GLU A 6 -1.68 13.92 26.83
C GLU A 6 -2.05 12.97 25.67
N LEU A 7 -1.62 13.33 24.46
CA LEU A 7 -1.76 12.47 23.29
C LEU A 7 -0.58 11.51 23.24
N LEU A 8 -0.90 10.21 23.19
CA LEU A 8 0.08 9.15 23.04
C LEU A 8 0.36 8.94 21.56
N SER A 9 1.62 9.07 21.17
CA SER A 9 2.08 8.88 19.78
C SER A 9 2.34 7.41 19.42
N GLU A 10 2.76 6.62 20.41
CA GLU A 10 3.12 5.22 20.21
C GLU A 10 1.89 4.31 20.29
N ASN A 11 1.89 3.22 19.52
CA ASN A 11 0.81 2.24 19.56
C ASN A 11 0.90 1.30 20.78
N TYR A 12 2.11 1.07 21.29
CA TYR A 12 2.40 0.18 22.41
C TYR A 12 3.06 0.97 23.53
N ILE A 13 2.44 0.94 24.71
CA ILE A 13 2.81 1.82 25.82
C ILE A 13 2.84 1.01 27.10
N ASN A 14 3.92 1.20 27.86
CA ASN A 14 3.99 0.66 29.20
C ASN A 14 3.13 1.53 30.13
N ARG A 15 1.97 1.03 30.54
CA ARG A 15 1.04 1.79 31.40
C ARG A 15 1.63 2.13 32.77
N SER A 16 2.62 1.37 33.25
CA SER A 16 3.24 1.64 34.55
C SER A 16 4.16 2.86 34.55
N THR A 17 4.57 3.35 33.37
CA THR A 17 5.37 4.56 33.26
C THR A 17 4.53 5.83 33.12
N LEU A 18 3.20 5.70 33.04
CA LEU A 18 2.28 6.83 32.89
C LEU A 18 1.94 7.45 34.25
N ASP A 19 1.76 8.77 34.29
CA ASP A 19 1.34 9.51 35.49
C ASP A 19 -0.15 9.28 35.77
N PRO A 20 -0.53 8.67 36.91
CA PRO A 20 -1.93 8.41 37.23
C PRO A 20 -2.80 9.66 37.37
N LYS A 21 -2.20 10.86 37.49
CA LYS A 21 -2.90 12.14 37.61
C LYS A 21 -3.28 12.76 36.26
N LYS A 22 -2.83 12.16 35.16
CA LYS A 22 -3.14 12.60 33.79
C LYS A 22 -4.14 11.67 33.11
N ALA A 23 -4.87 12.24 32.16
CA ALA A 23 -5.65 11.50 31.19
C ALA A 23 -4.83 11.34 29.90
N TYR A 24 -4.97 10.20 29.25
CA TYR A 24 -4.24 9.88 28.03
C TYR A 24 -5.20 9.51 26.92
N VAL A 25 -4.94 10.00 25.71
CA VAL A 25 -5.68 9.64 24.51
C VAL A 25 -4.70 9.10 23.50
N GLN A 26 -5.03 7.98 22.85
CA GLN A 26 -4.26 7.45 21.74
C GLN A 26 -5.15 7.49 20.50
N VAL A 27 -4.58 7.95 19.38
CA VAL A 27 -5.26 7.98 18.09
C VAL A 27 -4.36 7.28 17.07
N THR A 28 -4.82 6.14 16.58
CA THR A 28 -4.11 5.33 15.60
C THR A 28 -4.96 5.25 14.34
N TYR A 29 -4.37 5.56 13.18
CA TYR A 29 -5.02 5.32 11.89
C TYR A 29 -5.11 3.81 11.63
N VAL A 30 -6.24 3.37 11.13
CA VAL A 30 -6.51 1.96 10.81
C VAL A 30 -7.15 1.85 9.43
N GLU A 31 -6.92 0.73 8.77
CA GLU A 31 -7.50 0.41 7.47
C GLU A 31 -8.51 -0.73 7.60
N PRO A 32 -9.57 -0.77 6.77
CA PRO A 32 -10.46 -1.92 6.73
C PRO A 32 -9.70 -3.22 6.44
N TYR A 33 -9.94 -4.24 7.26
CA TYR A 33 -9.33 -5.55 7.09
C TYR A 33 -10.38 -6.54 6.59
N LYS A 34 -10.05 -7.24 5.50
CA LYS A 34 -10.80 -8.41 5.03
C LYS A 34 -9.80 -9.52 4.78
N GLU A 35 -9.96 -10.62 5.50
CA GLU A 35 -9.12 -11.79 5.32
C GLU A 35 -9.23 -12.27 3.86
N THR A 36 -8.09 -12.29 3.17
CA THR A 36 -8.03 -12.77 1.79
C THR A 36 -7.94 -14.29 1.85
N LYS A 37 -9.11 -14.94 1.96
CA LYS A 37 -9.20 -16.40 2.07
C LYS A 37 -8.72 -17.17 0.83
N ASP A 38 -8.50 -16.49 -0.30
CA ASP A 38 -7.99 -17.09 -1.54
C ASP A 38 -7.04 -16.15 -2.29
N SER A 39 -5.81 -16.59 -2.55
CA SER A 39 -4.78 -15.85 -3.30
C SER A 39 -5.11 -15.63 -4.79
N ASN A 40 -6.14 -16.31 -5.32
CA ASN A 40 -6.56 -16.26 -6.73
C ASN A 40 -7.72 -15.28 -7.00
N LYS A 41 -8.20 -14.56 -6.00
CA LYS A 41 -9.32 -13.61 -6.18
C LYS A 41 -8.82 -12.27 -6.71
N LYS A 42 -9.60 -11.68 -7.62
CA LYS A 42 -9.40 -10.31 -8.11
C LYS A 42 -9.28 -9.34 -6.91
N PRO A 43 -8.47 -8.28 -7.00
CA PRO A 43 -8.45 -7.23 -6.01
C PRO A 43 -9.86 -6.75 -5.68
N LEU A 44 -10.16 -6.58 -4.38
CA LEU A 44 -11.44 -6.06 -3.94
C LEU A 44 -11.67 -4.67 -4.54
N THR A 45 -12.90 -4.41 -5.00
CA THR A 45 -13.32 -3.07 -5.40
C THR A 45 -13.30 -2.13 -4.20
N SER A 46 -13.18 -0.82 -4.44
CA SER A 46 -13.22 0.17 -3.35
C SER A 46 -14.48 0.01 -2.48
N TYR A 47 -15.64 -0.20 -3.09
CA TYR A 47 -16.88 -0.47 -2.35
C TYR A 47 -16.79 -1.73 -1.48
N ALA A 48 -16.32 -2.85 -2.05
CA ALA A 48 -16.20 -4.10 -1.33
C ALA A 48 -15.18 -4.04 -0.19
N LYS A 49 -14.17 -3.16 -0.28
CA LYS A 49 -13.21 -2.91 0.81
C LYS A 49 -13.81 -2.15 1.99
N HIS A 50 -14.78 -1.26 1.76
CA HIS A 50 -15.26 -0.31 2.78
C HIS A 50 -16.68 -0.59 3.29
N HIS A 51 -17.46 -1.43 2.60
CA HIS A 51 -18.80 -1.81 3.03
C HIS A 51 -18.78 -3.15 3.77
N ASP A 52 -19.65 -3.27 4.77
CA ASP A 52 -19.81 -4.48 5.59
C ASP A 52 -18.46 -4.90 6.20
N ILE A 53 -17.88 -3.97 6.95
CA ILE A 53 -16.57 -4.12 7.60
C ILE A 53 -16.72 -4.03 9.11
N HIS A 54 -16.17 -5.00 9.83
CA HIS A 54 -16.11 -4.97 11.30
C HIS A 54 -14.69 -5.27 11.79
N GLN A 55 -13.74 -5.46 10.88
CA GLN A 55 -12.34 -5.66 11.19
C GLN A 55 -11.52 -4.55 10.57
N PHE A 56 -10.55 -4.08 11.34
CA PHE A 56 -9.64 -3.01 10.97
C PHE A 56 -8.22 -3.43 11.34
N MET A 57 -7.23 -3.03 10.55
CA MET A 57 -5.83 -3.33 10.85
C MET A 57 -4.94 -2.10 10.87
N PHE A 58 -3.88 -2.18 11.65
CA PHE A 58 -2.72 -1.30 11.54
C PHE A 58 -1.44 -2.10 11.76
N GLU A 59 -0.32 -1.54 11.34
CA GLU A 59 0.99 -2.17 11.51
C GLU A 59 1.92 -1.26 12.32
N THR A 60 2.65 -1.85 13.26
CA THR A 60 3.65 -1.15 14.07
C THR A 60 5.03 -1.73 13.81
N PRO A 61 5.97 -0.98 13.22
CA PRO A 61 7.34 -1.43 13.06
C PRO A 61 8.05 -1.45 14.42
N PHE A 62 8.95 -2.39 14.63
CA PHE A 62 9.85 -2.40 15.77
C PHE A 62 11.18 -3.06 15.41
N LEU A 63 12.23 -2.73 16.17
CA LEU A 63 13.56 -3.30 15.97
C LEU A 63 13.76 -4.48 16.91
N ARG A 64 14.20 -5.61 16.37
CA ARG A 64 14.56 -6.76 17.19
C ARG A 64 15.87 -6.50 17.91
N GLN A 65 15.83 -6.56 19.23
CA GLN A 65 17.01 -6.46 20.07
C GLN A 65 17.43 -7.85 20.57
N PRO A 66 18.71 -8.23 20.44
CA PRO A 66 19.22 -9.49 20.99
C PRO A 66 18.95 -9.60 22.49
N GLY A 67 18.50 -10.76 22.95
CA GLY A 67 18.24 -11.03 24.37
C GLY A 67 16.92 -10.48 24.93
N LEU A 68 16.20 -9.63 24.20
CA LEU A 68 14.86 -9.16 24.61
C LEU A 68 13.75 -10.10 24.09
N SER A 69 12.55 -10.02 24.67
CA SER A 69 11.33 -10.58 24.06
C SER A 69 10.79 -9.64 22.97
N THR A 70 9.84 -10.12 22.15
CA THR A 70 9.16 -9.26 21.15
C THR A 70 8.40 -8.12 21.82
N GLU A 71 7.69 -8.40 22.92
CA GLU A 71 7.00 -7.37 23.73
C GLU A 71 7.96 -6.31 24.26
N ALA A 72 9.12 -6.72 24.78
CA ALA A 72 10.11 -5.78 25.28
C ALA A 72 10.71 -4.92 24.15
N CYS A 73 10.89 -5.48 22.95
CA CYS A 73 11.33 -4.72 21.78
C CYS A 73 10.28 -3.70 21.31
N LEU A 74 9.00 -4.05 21.36
CA LEU A 74 7.90 -3.14 21.01
C LEU A 74 7.82 -1.95 21.96
N LEU A 75 8.01 -2.20 23.25
CA LEU A 75 8.04 -1.17 24.30
C LEU A 75 9.38 -0.43 24.40
N ALA A 76 10.42 -0.87 23.69
CA ALA A 76 11.73 -0.25 23.75
C ALA A 76 11.68 1.19 23.23
N SER A 77 12.25 2.12 23.99
CA SER A 77 12.45 3.50 23.56
C SER A 77 13.48 3.58 22.45
N GLY A 78 13.35 4.59 21.58
CA GLY A 78 14.29 4.84 20.49
C GLY A 78 13.68 4.59 19.11
N PRO A 79 14.53 4.51 18.06
CA PRO A 79 14.05 4.38 16.69
C PRO A 79 13.29 3.07 16.49
N LYS A 80 12.13 3.15 15.83
CA LYS A 80 11.33 1.98 15.44
C LYS A 80 11.69 1.43 14.06
N ARG A 81 12.54 2.17 13.33
CA ARG A 81 12.99 1.86 11.98
C ARG A 81 14.51 1.87 11.88
N SER A 82 15.04 1.02 11.00
CA SER A 82 16.47 0.90 10.72
C SER A 82 16.69 0.68 9.23
N ASP A 83 17.84 1.10 8.73
CA ASP A 83 18.31 0.76 7.38
C ASP A 83 18.77 -0.71 7.31
N ASP A 84 19.14 -1.30 8.45
CA ASP A 84 19.37 -2.73 8.57
C ASP A 84 18.03 -3.47 8.61
N LEU A 85 17.64 -4.00 7.45
CA LEU A 85 16.40 -4.72 7.27
C LEU A 85 16.38 -6.05 8.02
N THR A 86 17.54 -6.63 8.38
CA THR A 86 17.62 -7.94 9.06
C THR A 86 17.10 -7.90 10.50
N ILE A 87 16.97 -6.70 11.08
CA ILE A 87 16.42 -6.49 12.42
C ILE A 87 15.05 -5.80 12.41
N GLN A 88 14.51 -5.46 11.23
CA GLN A 88 13.26 -4.75 11.10
C GLN A 88 12.06 -5.71 11.15
N TRP A 89 11.41 -5.76 12.30
CA TRP A 89 10.18 -6.52 12.49
C TRP A 89 8.97 -5.58 12.34
N LYS A 90 7.79 -6.18 12.21
CA LYS A 90 6.52 -5.47 12.34
C LYS A 90 5.48 -6.32 13.06
N ARG A 91 4.61 -5.67 13.81
CA ARG A 91 3.41 -6.28 14.39
C ARG A 91 2.18 -5.79 13.64
N ARG A 92 1.37 -6.71 13.13
CA ARG A 92 0.06 -6.43 12.55
C ARG A 92 -1.00 -6.64 13.61
N THR A 93 -1.84 -5.64 13.83
CA THR A 93 -2.89 -5.66 14.85
C THR A 93 -4.24 -5.55 14.17
N ILE A 94 -5.08 -6.56 14.35
CA ILE A 94 -6.43 -6.64 13.82
C ILE A 94 -7.42 -6.38 14.95
N LEU A 95 -8.18 -5.31 14.81
CA LEU A 95 -9.22 -4.87 15.73
C LEU A 95 -10.57 -5.32 15.19
N THR A 96 -11.37 -5.99 16.02
CA THR A 96 -12.73 -6.40 15.68
C THR A 96 -13.72 -5.58 16.49
N THR A 97 -14.63 -4.89 15.80
CA THR A 97 -15.67 -4.05 16.42
C THR A 97 -16.92 -4.86 16.76
N GLU A 98 -17.71 -4.37 17.73
CA GLU A 98 -18.97 -4.99 18.18
C GLU A 98 -20.04 -5.14 17.08
N ALA A 99 -19.95 -4.34 16.01
CA ALA A 99 -20.84 -4.38 14.85
C ALA A 99 -20.09 -3.95 13.57
N THR A 100 -20.75 -4.06 12.42
CA THR A 100 -20.23 -3.69 11.10
C THR A 100 -20.48 -2.23 10.76
N PHE A 101 -19.56 -1.60 10.03
CA PHE A 101 -19.78 -0.37 9.31
C PHE A 101 -20.27 -0.65 7.87
N PRO A 102 -21.12 0.22 7.30
CA PRO A 102 -21.73 1.41 7.92
C PRO A 102 -22.68 1.09 9.08
N HIS A 103 -22.75 1.97 10.09
CA HIS A 103 -23.57 1.78 11.29
C HIS A 103 -24.23 3.10 11.71
N ILE A 104 -25.34 3.04 12.47
CA ILE A 104 -26.02 4.24 12.98
C ILE A 104 -25.12 5.05 13.94
N ARG A 105 -24.33 4.35 14.77
CA ARG A 105 -23.26 4.94 15.59
C ARG A 105 -22.00 5.13 14.73
N ARG A 106 -21.36 6.30 14.88
CA ARG A 106 -20.09 6.64 14.20
C ARG A 106 -18.84 6.07 14.90
N ARG A 107 -19.01 5.49 16.10
CA ARG A 107 -17.97 4.87 16.91
C ARG A 107 -18.54 3.58 17.48
N LEU A 108 -17.79 2.51 17.34
CA LEU A 108 -18.13 1.18 17.83
C LEU A 108 -16.99 0.70 18.71
N GLU A 109 -17.33 -0.01 19.79
CA GLU A 109 -16.33 -0.57 20.69
C GLU A 109 -15.55 -1.71 20.01
N ILE A 110 -14.28 -1.84 20.37
CA ILE A 110 -13.43 -2.95 19.96
C ILE A 110 -13.64 -4.07 20.98
N ILE A 111 -14.16 -5.21 20.52
CA ILE A 111 -14.47 -6.37 21.37
C ILE A 111 -13.37 -7.44 21.30
N GLN A 112 -12.51 -7.39 20.28
CA GLN A 112 -11.40 -8.33 20.13
C GLN A 112 -10.22 -7.67 19.43
N VAL A 113 -9.01 -8.03 19.88
CA VAL A 113 -7.74 -7.63 19.29
C VAL A 113 -6.95 -8.90 19.00
N THR A 114 -6.41 -9.01 17.78
CA THR A 114 -5.54 -10.12 17.37
C THR A 114 -4.24 -9.53 16.84
N GLU A 115 -3.12 -9.99 17.38
CA GLU A 115 -1.79 -9.49 17.02
C GLU A 115 -0.95 -10.59 16.38
N THR A 116 -0.19 -10.23 15.36
CA THR A 116 0.72 -11.17 14.68
C THR A 116 2.03 -10.48 14.38
N ASP A 117 3.12 -11.08 14.84
CA ASP A 117 4.48 -10.62 14.59
C ASP A 117 5.01 -11.19 13.27
N PHE A 118 5.54 -10.31 12.43
CA PHE A 118 6.20 -10.65 11.18
C PHE A 118 7.69 -10.49 11.39
N THR A 119 8.41 -11.58 11.11
CA THR A 119 9.87 -11.59 11.11
C THR A 119 10.42 -10.68 9.99
N PRO A 120 11.73 -10.37 9.97
CA PRO A 120 12.32 -9.48 8.98
C PRO A 120 12.08 -9.93 7.54
N ILE A 121 12.23 -11.23 7.27
CA ILE A 121 11.97 -11.79 5.93
C ILE A 121 10.47 -11.77 5.59
N ASP A 122 9.58 -12.01 6.57
CA ASP A 122 8.13 -11.91 6.34
C ASP A 122 7.71 -10.48 6.03
N SER A 123 8.28 -9.52 6.75
CA SER A 123 8.08 -8.08 6.53
C SER A 123 8.59 -7.66 5.15
N ALA A 124 9.74 -8.19 4.72
CA ALA A 124 10.29 -7.97 3.39
C ALA A 124 9.39 -8.52 2.27
N VAL A 125 8.95 -9.77 2.41
CA VAL A 125 8.05 -10.42 1.44
C VAL A 125 6.75 -9.63 1.32
N ASP A 126 6.13 -9.26 2.45
CA ASP A 126 4.89 -8.48 2.45
C ASP A 126 5.08 -7.10 1.82
N ALA A 127 6.20 -6.40 2.09
CA ALA A 127 6.50 -5.10 1.48
C ALA A 127 6.66 -5.19 -0.05
N ILE A 128 7.40 -6.20 -0.54
CA ILE A 128 7.58 -6.42 -1.99
C ILE A 128 6.27 -6.82 -2.66
N GLN A 129 5.49 -7.72 -2.04
CA GLN A 129 4.20 -8.14 -2.57
C GLN A 129 3.20 -6.98 -2.62
N CYS A 130 3.13 -6.18 -1.55
CA CYS A 130 2.29 -4.99 -1.49
C CYS A 130 2.67 -4.00 -2.61
N LYS A 131 3.97 -3.73 -2.79
CA LYS A 131 4.43 -2.83 -3.84
C LYS A 131 4.11 -3.36 -5.25
N ASN A 132 4.29 -4.65 -5.48
CA ASN A 132 3.92 -5.29 -6.74
C ASN A 132 2.42 -5.20 -7.02
N GLN A 133 1.57 -5.42 -6.01
CA GLN A 133 0.11 -5.30 -6.14
C GLN A 133 -0.31 -3.85 -6.41
N GLU A 134 0.29 -2.88 -5.72
CA GLU A 134 0.06 -1.45 -5.95
C GLU A 134 0.37 -1.08 -7.41
N LEU A 135 1.57 -1.42 -7.90
CA LEU A 135 1.98 -1.17 -9.28
C LEU A 135 1.04 -1.84 -10.29
N MET A 136 0.68 -3.12 -10.06
CA MET A 136 -0.23 -3.86 -10.93
C MET A 136 -1.62 -3.22 -10.98
N SER A 137 -2.09 -2.66 -9.86
CA SER A 137 -3.39 -1.96 -9.80
C SER A 137 -3.41 -0.70 -10.66
N HIS A 138 -2.30 0.06 -10.69
CA HIS A 138 -2.16 1.24 -11.54
C HIS A 138 -2.13 0.86 -13.02
N VAL A 139 -1.39 -0.18 -13.39
CA VAL A 139 -1.35 -0.72 -14.76
C VAL A 139 -2.75 -1.14 -15.23
N LEU A 140 -3.50 -1.86 -14.40
CA LEU A 140 -4.86 -2.30 -14.73
C LEU A 140 -5.82 -1.12 -14.89
N THR A 141 -5.71 -0.11 -14.04
CA THR A 141 -6.53 1.12 -14.11
C THR A 141 -6.29 1.87 -15.42
N LEU A 142 -5.02 2.05 -15.80
CA LEU A 142 -4.64 2.64 -17.08
C LEU A 142 -5.22 1.87 -18.27
N ARG A 143 -5.07 0.54 -18.26
CA ARG A 143 -5.59 -0.33 -19.31
C ARG A 143 -7.10 -0.19 -19.48
N ASN A 144 -7.84 -0.21 -18.37
CA ASN A 144 -9.31 -0.12 -18.39
C ASN A 144 -9.78 1.25 -18.89
N ASN A 145 -9.10 2.33 -18.49
CA ASN A 145 -9.43 3.67 -18.95
C ASN A 145 -9.21 3.81 -20.46
N LEU A 146 -8.11 3.26 -21.00
CA LEU A 146 -7.84 3.27 -22.45
C LEU A 146 -8.88 2.43 -23.23
N ALA A 147 -9.32 1.30 -22.68
CA ALA A 147 -10.36 0.48 -23.30
C ALA A 147 -11.73 1.17 -23.34
N ALA A 148 -12.07 1.97 -22.32
CA ALA A 148 -13.31 2.73 -22.29
C ALA A 148 -13.40 3.81 -23.38
N PHE A 149 -12.26 4.38 -23.82
CA PHE A 149 -12.22 5.33 -24.94
C PHE A 149 -12.45 4.67 -26.31
N ASN A 150 -12.14 3.39 -26.47
CA ASN A 150 -12.33 2.67 -27.73
C ASN A 150 -13.78 2.21 -27.96
N HIS A 151 -14.64 2.27 -26.94
CA HIS A 151 -16.05 1.84 -27.04
C HIS A 151 -17.06 3.00 -27.11
N SER A 152 -16.60 4.25 -27.11
CA SER A 152 -17.44 5.45 -27.27
C SER A 152 -17.24 6.16 -28.63
N GLY A 153 -16.53 5.53 -29.57
CA GLY A 153 -16.30 6.05 -30.91
C GLY A 153 -17.06 5.27 -31.97
N ASP A 154 -17.84 6.02 -32.74
CA ASP A 154 -18.61 5.65 -33.93
C ASP A 154 -17.96 4.61 -34.85
N SER A 155 -18.80 3.78 -35.47
CA SER A 155 -18.46 2.76 -36.47
C SER A 155 -18.03 3.38 -37.81
N THR A 156 -16.92 4.11 -37.82
CA THR A 156 -16.18 4.46 -39.04
C THR A 156 -14.70 4.36 -38.77
N GLY A 157 -14.05 3.45 -39.52
CA GLY A 157 -12.70 2.96 -39.27
C GLY A 157 -11.65 4.06 -39.12
N ASN A 158 -11.02 4.09 -37.95
CA ASN A 158 -9.64 4.47 -37.73
C ASN A 158 -9.15 3.71 -36.50
N GLY A 159 -8.79 2.43 -36.72
CA GLY A 159 -8.28 1.55 -35.67
C GLY A 159 -6.89 1.97 -35.21
N LEU A 160 -6.75 2.26 -33.92
CA LEU A 160 -5.45 2.42 -33.26
C LEU A 160 -4.89 1.01 -33.02
N ASN A 161 -3.95 0.57 -33.87
CA ASN A 161 -3.36 -0.76 -33.76
C ASN A 161 -2.13 -0.71 -32.83
N LEU A 162 -2.26 -1.23 -31.60
CA LEU A 162 -1.13 -1.40 -30.69
C LEU A 162 -0.46 -2.76 -30.94
N THR A 163 0.63 -2.78 -31.69
CA THR A 163 1.51 -3.95 -31.79
C THR A 163 2.44 -3.96 -30.58
N ALA A 164 2.14 -4.80 -29.58
CA ALA A 164 3.05 -5.05 -28.47
C ALA A 164 4.17 -5.98 -28.95
N ASN A 165 5.35 -5.44 -29.25
CA ASN A 165 6.51 -6.27 -29.55
C ASN A 165 7.16 -6.72 -28.24
N THR A 166 7.06 -8.01 -27.92
CA THR A 166 7.75 -8.64 -26.78
C THR A 166 9.22 -8.84 -27.15
N SER A 167 9.97 -7.75 -27.19
CA SER A 167 11.43 -7.79 -27.27
C SER A 167 11.98 -6.57 -26.56
N SER A 168 12.53 -6.81 -25.36
CA SER A 168 13.54 -6.00 -24.66
C SER A 168 13.45 -4.48 -24.80
N ASN A 169 13.13 -3.81 -23.69
CA ASN A 169 13.07 -2.37 -23.42
C ASN A 169 11.64 -1.80 -23.37
N LEU A 170 11.16 -1.60 -22.14
CA LEU A 170 9.89 -0.97 -21.83
C LEU A 170 10.02 0.56 -22.00
N SER A 171 10.17 1.02 -23.25
CA SER A 171 10.08 2.43 -23.62
C SER A 171 8.75 2.65 -24.33
N ALA A 172 7.75 3.18 -23.63
CA ALA A 172 6.51 3.63 -24.26
C ALA A 172 6.74 5.05 -24.81
N THR A 173 7.21 5.17 -26.05
CA THR A 173 7.27 6.46 -26.75
C THR A 173 5.91 6.73 -27.40
N VAL A 174 5.22 7.77 -26.93
CA VAL A 174 3.97 8.26 -27.54
C VAL A 174 4.32 9.26 -28.64
N THR A 175 4.18 8.88 -29.91
CA THR A 175 4.31 9.81 -31.04
C THR A 175 2.93 10.17 -31.59
N MET A 176 2.55 11.44 -31.46
CA MET A 176 1.35 12.00 -32.06
C MET A 176 1.66 12.48 -33.49
N THR A 177 1.13 11.82 -34.52
CA THR A 177 1.14 12.36 -35.90
C THR A 177 -0.23 12.93 -36.24
N THR A 178 -0.33 14.26 -36.28
CA THR A 178 -1.54 14.93 -36.78
C THR A 178 -1.47 15.02 -38.30
N THR A 179 -2.17 14.16 -39.01
CA THR A 179 -2.41 14.37 -40.45
C THR A 179 -3.58 15.34 -40.59
N SER A 180 -3.28 16.61 -40.85
CA SER A 180 -4.30 17.61 -41.20
C SER A 180 -4.81 17.32 -42.61
N ASN A 181 -6.04 16.83 -42.73
CA ASN A 181 -6.86 17.05 -43.91
C ASN A 181 -8.07 17.87 -43.48
N ASN A 182 -8.01 19.15 -43.83
CA ASN A 182 -9.09 20.11 -43.67
C ASN A 182 -10.29 19.68 -44.51
N ASN A 183 -11.48 19.62 -43.92
CA ASN A 183 -12.71 20.14 -44.50
C ASN A 183 -13.82 20.22 -43.43
N ASN A 184 -13.91 21.40 -42.84
CA ASN A 184 -15.13 22.15 -42.53
C ASN A 184 -16.42 21.36 -42.24
N SER A 185 -16.87 21.35 -40.97
CA SER A 185 -18.28 21.48 -40.59
C SER A 185 -18.43 21.74 -39.11
N ASN A 186 -19.33 22.68 -38.82
CA ASN A 186 -19.59 23.33 -37.55
C ASN A 186 -20.38 22.39 -36.61
N SER A 187 -19.80 22.00 -35.47
CA SER A 187 -20.56 21.36 -34.39
C SER A 187 -20.01 21.77 -33.03
N ASN A 188 -20.89 22.40 -32.24
CA ASN A 188 -20.67 22.88 -30.90
C ASN A 188 -20.41 21.68 -29.96
N ALA A 189 -19.16 21.23 -29.85
CA ALA A 189 -18.77 20.15 -28.96
C ALA A 189 -18.49 20.72 -27.57
N ASN A 190 -19.35 20.41 -26.61
CA ASN A 190 -19.06 20.59 -25.19
C ASN A 190 -17.81 19.77 -24.86
N ASN A 191 -16.67 20.46 -24.78
CA ASN A 191 -15.37 19.86 -24.59
C ASN A 191 -15.24 19.44 -23.11
N VAL A 192 -15.73 18.25 -22.77
CA VAL A 192 -15.42 17.61 -21.49
C VAL A 192 -13.96 17.18 -21.58
N LYS A 193 -13.07 18.11 -21.22
CA LYS A 193 -11.64 17.86 -21.06
C LYS A 193 -11.43 17.02 -19.79
N VAL A 194 -11.63 15.72 -19.89
CA VAL A 194 -11.18 14.81 -18.82
C VAL A 194 -9.65 14.86 -18.81
N SER A 195 -9.10 15.34 -17.70
CA SER A 195 -7.66 15.55 -17.52
C SER A 195 -6.90 14.23 -17.49
N ILE A 196 -6.47 13.74 -18.67
CA ILE A 196 -5.58 12.58 -18.83
C ILE A 196 -4.23 12.80 -18.10
N ASN A 197 -3.89 14.05 -17.77
CA ASN A 197 -2.63 14.43 -17.13
C ASN A 197 -2.42 13.90 -15.70
N GLN A 198 -3.45 13.41 -14.99
CA GLN A 198 -3.29 12.94 -13.60
C GLN A 198 -2.71 11.51 -13.51
N ILE A 199 -2.93 10.68 -14.52
CA ILE A 199 -2.59 9.25 -14.45
C ILE A 199 -1.11 8.98 -14.82
N PRO A 200 -0.51 9.65 -15.82
CA PRO A 200 0.93 9.55 -16.09
C PRO A 200 1.76 9.97 -14.88
N LEU A 201 1.41 11.11 -14.25
CA LEU A 201 2.16 11.64 -13.10
C LEU A 201 2.14 10.69 -11.89
N LEU A 202 0.99 10.07 -11.61
CA LEU A 202 0.89 9.11 -10.50
C LEU A 202 1.69 7.84 -10.80
N MET A 203 1.60 7.30 -12.02
CA MET A 203 2.37 6.12 -12.38
C MET A 203 3.88 6.39 -12.40
N ASP A 204 4.31 7.53 -12.92
CA ASP A 204 5.71 7.93 -12.93
C ASP A 204 6.26 8.07 -11.51
N MET A 205 5.50 8.70 -10.61
CA MET A 205 5.87 8.80 -9.19
C MET A 205 6.03 7.41 -8.55
N GLN A 206 5.09 6.50 -8.82
CA GLN A 206 5.10 5.15 -8.25
C GLN A 206 6.25 4.29 -8.78
N LEU A 207 6.54 4.39 -10.08
CA LEU A 207 7.65 3.69 -10.73
C LEU A 207 9.00 4.25 -10.29
N GLN A 208 9.15 5.58 -10.22
CA GLN A 208 10.38 6.22 -9.76
C GLN A 208 10.72 5.77 -8.33
N GLY A 209 9.73 5.78 -7.42
CA GLY A 209 9.92 5.32 -6.05
C GLY A 209 10.23 3.83 -5.90
N ALA A 210 9.79 3.00 -6.85
CA ALA A 210 10.06 1.56 -6.84
C ALA A 210 11.43 1.20 -7.44
N LEU A 211 11.81 1.82 -8.56
CA LEU A 211 12.99 1.46 -9.34
C LEU A 211 14.25 2.26 -8.96
N LEU A 212 14.07 3.54 -8.65
CA LEU A 212 15.17 4.48 -8.37
C LEU A 212 14.93 5.23 -7.05
N PRO A 213 14.77 4.51 -5.92
CA PRO A 213 14.62 5.16 -4.63
C PRO A 213 15.92 5.91 -4.26
N THR A 214 15.79 7.18 -3.89
CA THR A 214 16.94 8.06 -3.59
C THR A 214 17.11 8.37 -2.10
N VAL A 215 16.09 8.07 -1.29
CA VAL A 215 16.06 8.37 0.15
C VAL A 215 16.03 7.09 0.97
N ASN A 216 15.20 6.12 0.58
CA ASN A 216 15.06 4.84 1.27
C ASN A 216 15.97 3.78 0.64
N ALA A 217 16.29 2.72 1.39
CA ALA A 217 17.21 1.65 0.96
C ALA A 217 16.80 0.90 -0.33
N GLY A 218 15.51 0.90 -0.68
CA GLY A 218 15.00 0.36 -1.93
C GLY A 218 14.92 -1.18 -2.01
N PRO A 219 14.44 -1.73 -3.14
CA PRO A 219 14.22 -3.18 -3.29
C PRO A 219 15.51 -4.00 -3.21
N MET A 220 16.64 -3.44 -3.66
CA MET A 220 17.93 -4.13 -3.64
C MET A 220 18.45 -4.39 -2.23
N ALA A 221 18.10 -3.55 -1.25
CA ALA A 221 18.48 -3.78 0.14
C ALA A 221 17.85 -5.07 0.68
N TYR A 222 16.61 -5.38 0.31
CA TYR A 222 15.97 -6.66 0.67
C TYR A 222 16.72 -7.85 0.05
N ALA A 223 17.09 -7.76 -1.23
CA ALA A 223 17.86 -8.82 -1.89
C ALA A 223 19.22 -9.04 -1.22
N GLN A 224 19.92 -7.96 -0.85
CA GLN A 224 21.19 -8.04 -0.15
C GLN A 224 21.05 -8.62 1.26
N ALA A 225 19.98 -8.29 1.98
CA ALA A 225 19.72 -8.78 3.33
C ALA A 225 19.35 -10.27 3.34
N PHE A 226 18.45 -10.70 2.45
CA PHE A 226 17.78 -11.99 2.57
C PHE A 226 18.17 -13.02 1.48
N LEU A 227 18.66 -12.60 0.31
CA LEU A 227 18.91 -13.50 -0.83
C LEU A 227 20.39 -13.81 -1.06
N LYS A 228 21.33 -13.14 -0.39
CA LYS A 228 22.75 -13.50 -0.47
C LYS A 228 23.00 -14.88 0.11
N VAL A 229 23.78 -15.70 -0.61
CA VAL A 229 24.11 -17.10 -0.24
C VAL A 229 24.59 -17.23 1.22
N GLU A 230 25.37 -16.26 1.70
CA GLU A 230 25.87 -16.21 3.08
C GLU A 230 24.77 -16.10 4.15
N ASN A 231 23.64 -15.47 3.81
CA ASN A 231 22.53 -15.20 4.73
C ASN A 231 21.37 -16.21 4.59
N GLN A 232 21.27 -16.94 3.48
CA GLN A 232 20.14 -17.84 3.20
C GLN A 232 19.96 -18.93 4.27
N SER A 233 21.05 -19.39 4.89
CA SER A 233 21.01 -20.40 5.96
C SER A 233 20.34 -19.91 7.25
N GLN A 234 20.20 -18.60 7.43
CA GLN A 234 19.57 -17.99 8.62
C GLN A 234 18.05 -17.96 8.53
N TYR A 235 17.47 -18.25 7.36
CA TYR A 235 16.04 -18.17 7.09
C TYR A 235 15.48 -19.50 6.59
N PRO A 236 14.18 -19.78 6.80
CA PRO A 236 13.57 -20.98 6.26
C PRO A 236 13.66 -21.01 4.72
N ALA A 237 14.11 -22.12 4.15
CA ALA A 237 14.29 -22.27 2.70
C ALA A 237 12.99 -22.07 1.88
N SER A 238 11.81 -22.19 2.49
CA SER A 238 10.53 -21.89 1.84
C SER A 238 10.21 -20.40 1.72
N LYS A 239 10.96 -19.54 2.43
CA LYS A 239 10.77 -18.08 2.45
C LYS A 239 11.86 -17.31 1.69
N VAL A 240 12.99 -17.96 1.42
CA VAL A 240 14.10 -17.45 0.60
C VAL A 240 13.82 -17.76 -0.86
#